data_AF-A0A2G9R6S0-F1
#
_entry.id   AF-A0A2G9R6S0-F1
#
_cell.length_a   1.000
_cell.length_b   1.000
_cell.length_c   1.000
_cell.angle_alpha   90.00
_cell.angle_beta   90.00
_cell.angle_gamma   90.00
#
_symmetry.space_group_name_H-M   'P 1'
#
loop_
_entity.id
_entity.type
_entity.pdbx_description
1 polymer ?
#
loop_
_entity_poly.entity_id
_entity_poly.type
_entity_poly.pdbx_seq_one_letter_code
_entity_poly.pdbx_strand_id
1 'polypeptide(L)'
;NIKKPNRVIKDIFICPMREITKEAEHLRLVITQDTAKPKPEILQHLSRYGTKKHIGESVLYIILTFALINIVIIAALWTVYSVRGKCNVCPEVILEAPCEDDWIWYRKKCYYFSKKYDEWQNSQDFCVSHNASLALIDSQEELEFLQRFKGSSDHWIGLKREDNGGLWMWTNGSVFNDT
;
A
#
# COMPACT_ATOMS: atom_id res chain seq x y z
N ASN A 1 -13.25 13.04 -19.69
CA ASN A 1 -14.62 13.60 -19.80
C ASN A 1 -15.34 13.55 -18.46
N ILE A 2 -15.44 14.70 -17.79
CA ILE A 2 -16.23 14.85 -16.57
C ILE A 2 -17.71 14.76 -16.94
N LYS A 3 -18.42 13.78 -16.38
CA LYS A 3 -19.83 13.56 -16.68
C LYS A 3 -20.64 14.62 -15.91
N LYS A 4 -21.32 15.51 -16.65
CA LYS A 4 -22.16 16.57 -16.07
C LYS A 4 -23.32 15.90 -15.30
N PRO A 5 -23.52 16.23 -14.02
CA PRO A 5 -24.53 15.55 -13.21
C PRO A 5 -25.94 15.87 -13.69
N ASN A 6 -26.77 14.82 -13.74
CA ASN A 6 -28.17 14.92 -14.16
C ASN A 6 -29.08 15.00 -12.93
N ARG A 7 -30.16 15.80 -13.02
CA ARG A 7 -30.84 16.45 -11.90
C ARG A 7 -31.65 15.54 -10.94
N VAL A 8 -31.55 14.21 -11.02
CA VAL A 8 -32.49 13.27 -10.35
C VAL A 8 -31.82 12.04 -9.72
N ILE A 9 -30.49 11.97 -9.64
CA ILE A 9 -29.81 10.79 -9.05
C ILE A 9 -29.15 11.23 -7.74
N LYS A 10 -29.50 10.54 -6.64
CA LYS A 10 -28.74 10.65 -5.41
C LYS A 10 -27.45 9.87 -5.66
N ASP A 11 -26.35 10.58 -5.85
CA ASP A 11 -25.04 10.01 -6.10
C ASP A 11 -24.18 10.08 -4.83
N ILE A 12 -23.07 9.35 -4.85
CA ILE A 12 -22.07 9.40 -3.80
C ILE A 12 -21.27 10.71 -3.95
N PHE A 13 -20.32 11.06 -3.08
CA PHE A 13 -19.51 12.28 -3.22
C PHE A 13 -18.05 12.08 -2.82
N ILE A 14 -17.17 12.96 -3.31
CA ILE A 14 -15.73 12.94 -3.04
C ILE A 14 -15.31 14.23 -2.33
N CYS A 15 -14.68 14.13 -1.16
CA CYS A 15 -14.09 15.27 -0.44
C CYS A 15 -12.56 15.12 -0.36
N PRO A 16 -11.76 16.08 -0.88
CA PRO A 16 -10.35 16.22 -0.52
C PRO A 16 -10.14 16.91 0.83
N MET A 17 -9.27 16.37 1.68
CA MET A 17 -8.73 17.11 2.83
C MET A 17 -7.74 18.17 2.33
N ARG A 18 -7.63 19.29 3.05
CA ARG A 18 -6.68 20.37 2.74
C ARG A 18 -5.25 19.82 2.65
N GLU A 19 -4.44 20.34 1.71
CA GLU A 19 -3.03 19.97 1.57
C GLU A 19 -2.33 19.92 2.94
N ILE A 20 -1.63 18.83 3.20
CA ILE A 20 -0.78 18.67 4.39
C ILE A 20 0.38 19.66 4.29
N THR A 21 0.16 20.90 4.74
CA THR A 21 1.15 22.00 4.70
C THR A 21 1.38 22.67 6.05
N LYS A 22 0.99 22.06 7.18
CA LYS A 22 1.43 22.55 8.49
C LYS A 22 1.97 21.40 9.34
N GLU A 23 3.29 21.47 9.56
CA GLU A 23 4.05 20.81 10.64
C GLU A 23 4.19 19.28 10.59
N ALA A 24 4.65 18.76 9.45
CA ALA A 24 5.40 17.50 9.42
C ALA A 24 6.66 17.68 8.57
N GLU A 25 7.66 18.34 9.15
CA GLU A 25 9.00 18.36 8.59
C GLU A 25 9.66 16.98 8.80
N HIS A 26 10.44 16.57 7.80
CA HIS A 26 11.52 15.58 7.91
C HIS A 26 11.12 14.09 8.06
N LEU A 27 10.94 13.42 6.92
CA LEU A 27 11.91 12.42 6.42
C LEU A 27 11.37 11.79 5.13
N ARG A 28 12.09 12.00 4.03
CA ARG A 28 12.04 11.06 2.91
C ARG A 28 12.83 9.83 3.34
N LEU A 29 12.33 8.63 3.03
CA LEU A 29 13.05 7.67 2.18
C LEU A 29 12.13 6.52 1.74
N VAL A 30 12.54 5.98 0.59
CA VAL A 30 11.82 5.15 -0.39
C VAL A 30 11.82 3.67 0.03
N ILE A 31 10.94 2.86 -0.58
CA ILE A 31 11.21 1.57 -1.26
C ILE A 31 10.03 0.60 -1.10
N THR A 32 9.37 0.24 -2.20
CA THR A 32 8.75 -1.08 -2.35
C THR A 32 9.40 -1.74 -3.57
N GLN A 33 10.34 -2.64 -3.31
CA GLN A 33 10.79 -3.64 -4.28
C GLN A 33 10.16 -4.99 -3.91
N ASP A 34 9.57 -5.60 -4.93
CA ASP A 34 9.52 -7.02 -5.25
C ASP A 34 9.50 -8.07 -4.14
N THR A 35 8.43 -8.86 -4.12
CA THR A 35 8.51 -10.28 -3.71
C THR A 35 8.19 -11.18 -4.91
N ALA A 36 9.16 -11.33 -5.81
CA ALA A 36 9.24 -12.50 -6.67
C ALA A 36 9.85 -13.67 -5.87
N LYS A 37 9.12 -14.78 -5.77
CA LYS A 37 9.47 -15.98 -5.00
C LYS A 37 10.12 -17.02 -5.93
N PRO A 38 11.33 -17.54 -5.64
CA PRO A 38 11.86 -18.69 -6.36
C PRO A 38 11.74 -19.98 -5.52
N LYS A 39 11.54 -21.14 -6.17
CA LYS A 39 11.83 -22.46 -5.58
C LYS A 39 12.40 -23.41 -6.66
N PRO A 40 13.43 -24.22 -6.34
CA PRO A 40 14.32 -24.81 -7.34
C PRO A 40 13.96 -26.22 -7.83
N GLU A 41 14.63 -26.60 -8.92
CA GLU A 41 14.61 -27.84 -9.68
C GLU A 41 15.16 -29.08 -8.93
N ILE A 42 14.71 -30.25 -9.39
CA ILE A 42 15.02 -31.60 -8.92
C ILE A 42 15.94 -32.27 -9.94
N LEU A 43 17.08 -32.84 -9.50
CA LEU A 43 17.86 -33.94 -10.10
C LEU A 43 19.13 -34.07 -9.22
N GLN A 44 19.66 -35.21 -8.77
CA GLN A 44 19.62 -36.56 -9.30
C GLN A 44 20.09 -37.53 -8.20
N HIS A 45 19.48 -38.72 -8.13
CA HIS A 45 19.99 -39.88 -7.39
C HIS A 45 21.23 -40.44 -8.10
N LEU A 46 22.32 -40.66 -7.36
CA LEU A 46 23.23 -41.76 -7.68
C LEU A 46 23.60 -42.52 -6.40
N SER A 47 23.24 -43.79 -6.46
CA SER A 47 23.39 -44.79 -5.42
C SER A 47 24.80 -45.37 -5.33
N ARG A 48 25.13 -45.79 -4.10
CA ARG A 48 25.92 -46.98 -3.75
C ARG A 48 27.31 -47.08 -4.39
N TYR A 49 28.32 -46.74 -3.60
CA TYR A 49 29.59 -47.46 -3.60
C TYR A 49 29.76 -48.15 -2.25
N GLY A 50 29.69 -49.48 -2.25
CA GLY A 50 30.01 -50.31 -1.10
C GLY A 50 31.34 -50.99 -1.34
N THR A 51 32.23 -50.96 -0.34
CA THR A 51 33.41 -51.84 -0.29
C THR A 51 33.60 -52.41 1.11
N LYS A 52 34.02 -53.68 1.12
CA LYS A 52 34.08 -54.62 2.24
C LYS A 52 35.16 -54.23 3.27
N LYS A 53 34.77 -54.32 4.56
CA LYS A 53 35.45 -54.98 5.70
C LYS A 53 37.00 -54.96 5.73
N HIS A 54 37.56 -53.94 6.37
CA HIS A 54 38.75 -54.05 7.24
C HIS A 54 38.27 -53.86 8.70
N ILE A 55 37.70 -54.90 9.29
CA ILE A 55 37.04 -54.82 10.61
C ILE A 55 38.10 -54.89 11.71
N GLY A 56 38.60 -53.72 12.09
CA GLY A 56 39.58 -53.52 13.16
C GLY A 56 40.11 -52.09 13.12
N GLU A 57 41.09 -51.83 12.25
CA GLU A 57 41.72 -50.50 12.12
C GLU A 57 40.85 -49.50 11.36
N SER A 58 40.12 -49.93 10.33
CA SER A 58 39.17 -49.05 9.64
C SER A 58 37.95 -48.73 10.50
N VAL A 59 37.57 -49.62 11.44
CA VAL A 59 36.47 -49.34 12.37
C VAL A 59 36.87 -48.24 13.35
N LEU A 60 38.13 -48.25 13.83
CA LEU A 60 38.66 -47.16 14.63
C LEU A 60 38.69 -45.85 13.85
N TYR A 61 39.15 -45.85 12.60
CA TYR A 61 39.13 -44.65 11.74
C TYR A 61 37.71 -44.15 11.46
N ILE A 62 36.76 -45.06 11.25
CA ILE A 62 35.33 -44.74 11.08
C ILE A 62 34.77 -44.11 12.37
N ILE A 63 35.05 -44.69 13.55
CA ILE A 63 34.60 -44.13 14.83
C ILE A 63 35.21 -42.73 15.05
N LEU A 64 36.50 -42.57 14.78
CA LEU A 64 37.19 -41.28 14.91
C LEU A 64 36.63 -40.23 13.94
N THR A 65 36.37 -40.60 12.68
CA THR A 65 35.80 -39.67 11.69
C THR A 65 34.35 -39.31 12.03
N PHE A 66 33.52 -40.26 12.46
CA PHE A 66 32.16 -39.97 12.93
C PHE A 66 32.18 -39.07 14.17
N ALA A 67 33.08 -39.30 15.14
CA ALA A 67 33.20 -38.44 16.31
C ALA A 67 33.58 -37.00 15.92
N LEU A 68 34.56 -36.83 15.01
CA LEU A 68 34.94 -35.52 14.49
C LEU A 68 33.81 -34.82 13.73
N ILE A 69 33.07 -35.55 12.89
CA ILE A 69 31.92 -35.03 12.16
C ILE A 69 30.84 -34.55 13.13
N ASN A 70 30.52 -35.32 14.17
CA ASN A 70 29.52 -34.94 15.16
C ASN A 70 29.97 -33.69 15.96
N ILE A 71 31.25 -33.58 16.31
CA ILE A 71 31.80 -32.39 16.98
C ILE A 71 31.66 -31.15 16.10
N VAL A 72 31.97 -31.25 14.80
CA VAL A 72 31.82 -30.14 13.84
C VAL A 72 30.35 -29.76 13.67
N ILE A 73 29.45 -30.74 13.58
CA ILE A 73 28.00 -30.49 13.48
C ILE A 73 27.50 -29.80 14.75
N ILE A 74 27.88 -30.26 15.94
CA ILE A 74 27.48 -29.64 17.20
C ILE A 74 27.99 -28.20 17.27
N ALA A 75 29.25 -27.94 16.88
CA ALA A 75 29.81 -26.61 16.82
C ALA A 75 29.07 -25.71 15.82
N ALA A 76 28.76 -26.21 14.62
CA ALA A 76 27.99 -25.48 13.61
C ALA A 76 26.55 -25.19 14.05
N LEU A 77 25.91 -26.14 14.73
CA LEU A 77 24.58 -25.93 15.30
C LEU A 77 24.61 -24.91 16.43
N TRP A 78 25.65 -24.90 17.27
CA TRP A 78 25.87 -23.88 18.30
C TRP A 78 26.14 -22.49 17.72
N THR A 79 26.94 -22.38 16.65
CA THR A 79 27.18 -21.10 15.98
C THR A 79 25.92 -20.58 15.30
N VAL A 80 25.15 -21.45 14.62
CA VAL A 80 23.84 -21.09 14.03
C VAL A 80 22.82 -20.73 15.11
N TYR A 81 22.81 -21.44 16.25
CA TYR A 81 21.97 -21.12 17.40
C TYR A 81 22.33 -19.76 18.00
N SER A 82 23.61 -19.40 18.02
CA SER A 82 24.11 -18.11 18.52
C SER A 82 23.88 -16.96 17.53
N VAL A 83 23.84 -17.24 16.22
CA VAL A 83 23.48 -16.28 15.16
C VAL A 83 21.97 -16.10 15.05
N ARG A 84 21.15 -16.95 15.68
CA ARG A 84 19.73 -16.66 15.99
C ARG A 84 19.62 -15.64 17.15
N GLY A 85 20.42 -14.59 17.09
CA GLY A 85 20.13 -13.34 17.78
C GLY A 85 18.82 -12.81 17.21
N LYS A 86 17.77 -12.84 18.03
CA LYS A 86 16.53 -12.13 17.72
C LYS A 86 16.90 -10.64 17.57
N CYS A 87 16.58 -10.05 16.41
CA CYS A 87 16.44 -8.60 16.34
C CYS A 87 15.22 -8.24 17.18
N ASN A 88 15.44 -7.86 18.44
CA ASN A 88 14.43 -7.22 19.25
C ASN A 88 14.60 -5.73 19.02
N VAL A 89 13.52 -5.09 18.55
CA VAL A 89 13.40 -3.66 18.27
C VAL A 89 13.88 -3.28 16.87
N CYS A 90 12.95 -3.34 15.91
CA CYS A 90 12.85 -2.26 14.92
C CYS A 90 12.27 -1.05 15.67
N PRO A 91 12.71 0.19 15.41
CA PRO A 91 11.93 1.36 15.83
C PRO A 91 10.52 1.16 15.30
N GLU A 92 9.52 1.18 16.18
CA GLU A 92 8.13 1.35 15.78
C GLU A 92 8.06 2.73 15.14
N VAL A 93 8.24 2.78 13.83
CA VAL A 93 7.90 3.97 13.06
C VAL A 93 6.39 4.06 13.20
N ILE A 94 5.93 5.00 14.05
CA ILE A 94 4.55 5.45 14.00
C ILE A 94 4.43 6.15 12.65
N LEU A 95 4.15 5.36 11.62
CA LEU A 95 3.70 5.87 10.35
C LEU A 95 2.29 6.35 10.63
N GLU A 96 2.17 7.58 11.16
CA GLU A 96 0.87 8.22 11.15
C GLU A 96 0.41 8.20 9.70
N ALA A 97 -0.68 7.46 9.45
CA ALA A 97 -1.26 7.43 8.13
C ALA A 97 -1.51 8.89 7.75
N PRO A 98 -1.06 9.36 6.59
CA PRO A 98 -1.19 10.76 6.22
C PRO A 98 -2.65 11.20 6.11
N CYS A 99 -3.59 10.26 6.14
CA CYS A 99 -5.01 10.51 6.16
C CYS A 99 -5.66 9.76 7.31
N GLU A 100 -6.83 10.25 7.74
CA GLU A 100 -7.74 9.52 8.61
C GLU A 100 -8.13 8.17 8.02
N ASP A 101 -8.61 7.27 8.88
CA ASP A 101 -9.14 5.96 8.45
C ASP A 101 -10.25 6.13 7.41
N ASP A 102 -10.28 5.24 6.40
CA ASP A 102 -11.17 5.28 5.22
C ASP A 102 -10.90 6.40 4.18
N TRP A 103 -9.85 7.22 4.35
CA TRP A 103 -9.43 8.19 3.32
C TRP A 103 -8.27 7.67 2.47
N ILE A 104 -8.25 8.06 1.20
CA ILE A 104 -7.27 7.60 0.22
C ILE A 104 -6.25 8.71 -0.06
N TRP A 105 -4.97 8.46 0.22
CA TRP A 105 -3.89 9.41 -0.05
C TRP A 105 -3.46 9.41 -1.52
N TYR A 106 -3.44 10.59 -2.14
CA TYR A 106 -2.90 10.80 -3.48
C TYR A 106 -2.35 12.21 -3.64
N ARG A 107 -1.10 12.33 -4.13
CA ARG A 107 -0.43 13.62 -4.43
C ARG A 107 -0.60 14.68 -3.33
N LYS A 108 -0.41 14.28 -2.07
CA LYS A 108 -0.52 15.15 -0.87
C LYS A 108 -1.93 15.60 -0.48
N LYS A 109 -2.95 15.00 -1.08
CA LYS A 109 -4.36 15.18 -0.76
C LYS A 109 -4.93 13.86 -0.23
N CYS A 110 -5.82 13.93 0.73
CA CYS A 110 -6.59 12.79 1.20
C CYS A 110 -7.97 12.85 0.58
N TYR A 111 -8.46 11.75 0.02
CA TYR A 111 -9.76 11.67 -0.64
C TYR A 111 -10.72 10.77 0.13
N TYR A 112 -11.82 11.35 0.59
CA TYR A 112 -12.95 10.61 1.13
C TYR A 112 -13.93 10.28 0.03
N PHE A 113 -14.23 9.00 -0.15
CA PHE A 113 -15.33 8.54 -0.99
C PHE A 113 -16.49 8.17 -0.07
N SER A 114 -17.57 8.95 -0.13
CA SER A 114 -18.76 8.66 0.66
C SER A 114 -19.28 7.24 0.34
N LYS A 115 -20.05 6.66 1.25
CA LYS A 115 -20.84 5.45 0.97
C LYS A 115 -22.34 5.76 0.98
N LYS A 116 -22.69 7.02 1.24
CA LYS A 116 -24.05 7.51 1.39
C LYS A 116 -24.41 8.42 0.23
N TYR A 117 -25.56 8.15 -0.34
CA TYR A 117 -26.18 8.98 -1.36
C TYR A 117 -26.71 10.28 -0.75
N ASP A 118 -26.35 11.41 -1.34
CA ASP A 118 -26.82 12.72 -0.89
C ASP A 118 -26.98 13.71 -2.05
N GLU A 119 -27.64 14.83 -1.77
CA GLU A 119 -27.75 15.95 -2.72
C GLU A 119 -26.41 16.71 -2.78
N TRP A 120 -26.14 17.39 -3.89
CA TRP A 120 -24.87 18.12 -4.06
C TRP A 120 -24.61 19.12 -2.92
N GLN A 121 -25.65 19.86 -2.49
CA GLN A 121 -25.50 20.86 -1.42
C GLN A 121 -25.17 20.20 -0.08
N ASN A 122 -25.91 19.17 0.32
CA ASN A 122 -25.63 18.43 1.54
C ASN A 122 -24.25 17.76 1.52
N SER A 123 -23.83 17.27 0.35
CA SER A 123 -22.49 16.70 0.15
C SER A 123 -21.39 17.75 0.34
N GLN A 124 -21.60 18.95 -0.21
CA GLN A 124 -20.69 20.08 0.00
C GLN A 124 -20.65 20.49 1.48
N ASP A 125 -21.78 20.57 2.16
CA ASP A 125 -21.87 20.94 3.57
C ASP A 125 -21.16 19.91 4.46
N PHE A 126 -21.26 18.61 4.12
CA PHE A 126 -20.50 17.54 4.77
C PHE A 126 -18.99 17.70 4.58
N CYS A 127 -18.53 17.99 3.36
CA CYS A 127 -17.10 18.23 3.14
C CYS A 127 -16.64 19.45 3.96
N VAL A 128 -17.43 20.53 3.98
CA VAL A 128 -17.13 21.75 4.76
C VAL A 128 -17.05 21.45 6.25
N SER A 129 -17.91 20.59 6.79
CA SER A 129 -17.83 20.19 8.21
C SER A 129 -16.57 19.41 8.56
N HIS A 130 -15.85 18.88 7.56
CA HIS A 130 -14.56 18.20 7.71
C HIS A 130 -13.38 19.06 7.19
N ASN A 131 -13.52 20.39 7.20
CA ASN A 131 -12.51 21.34 6.71
C ASN A 131 -12.05 21.08 5.25
N ALA A 132 -12.93 20.49 4.45
CA ALA A 132 -12.75 20.11 3.06
C ALA A 132 -13.77 20.84 2.16
N SER A 133 -13.71 20.55 0.87
CA SER A 133 -14.77 20.89 -0.10
C SER A 133 -15.04 19.67 -0.96
N LEU A 134 -16.11 19.65 -1.77
CA LEU A 134 -16.22 18.67 -2.83
C LEU A 134 -15.01 18.77 -3.78
N ALA A 135 -14.60 17.62 -4.33
CA ALA A 135 -13.37 17.47 -5.08
C ALA A 135 -13.26 18.43 -6.27
N LEU A 136 -12.23 19.27 -6.23
CA LEU A 136 -11.77 20.10 -7.34
C LEU A 136 -10.77 19.26 -8.12
N ILE A 137 -11.15 18.82 -9.31
CA ILE A 137 -10.28 17.98 -10.15
C ILE A 137 -9.46 18.90 -11.02
N ASP A 138 -8.16 18.98 -10.74
CA ASP A 138 -7.24 19.93 -11.36
C ASP A 138 -6.40 19.34 -12.51
N SER A 139 -6.33 18.01 -12.59
CA SER A 139 -5.48 17.30 -13.55
C SER A 139 -6.11 16.01 -14.05
N GLN A 140 -5.73 15.62 -15.27
CA GLN A 140 -6.19 14.38 -15.88
C GLN A 140 -5.70 13.15 -15.09
N GLU A 141 -4.49 13.18 -14.53
CA GLU A 141 -3.99 12.06 -13.71
C GLU A 141 -4.75 11.92 -12.39
N GLU A 142 -5.18 13.04 -11.80
CA GLU A 142 -6.04 13.02 -10.61
C GLU A 142 -7.42 12.44 -10.94
N LEU A 143 -8.00 12.82 -12.07
CA LEU A 143 -9.25 12.21 -12.54
C LEU A 143 -9.10 10.70 -12.74
N GLU A 144 -8.04 10.26 -13.43
CA GLU A 144 -7.77 8.84 -13.67
C GLU A 144 -7.54 8.07 -12.37
N PHE A 145 -6.89 8.68 -11.39
CA PHE A 145 -6.74 8.09 -10.08
C PHE A 145 -8.10 7.91 -9.39
N LEU A 146 -8.91 8.97 -9.30
CA LEU A 146 -10.23 8.93 -8.65
C LEU A 146 -11.17 7.92 -9.32
N GLN A 147 -11.07 7.76 -10.64
CA GLN A 147 -11.85 6.78 -11.39
C GLN A 147 -11.55 5.32 -10.99
N ARG A 148 -10.34 5.02 -10.51
CA ARG A 148 -9.99 3.66 -10.03
C ARG A 148 -10.72 3.30 -8.74
N PHE A 149 -11.10 4.30 -7.94
CA PHE A 149 -11.74 4.12 -6.62
C PHE A 149 -13.23 4.44 -6.62
N LYS A 150 -13.75 5.05 -7.70
CA LYS A 150 -15.17 5.37 -7.90
C LYS A 150 -16.11 4.17 -7.73
N GLY A 151 -15.66 2.95 -8.01
CA GLY A 151 -16.54 1.79 -8.05
C GLY A 151 -17.62 1.91 -9.14
N SER A 152 -18.82 1.39 -8.89
CA SER A 152 -19.93 1.36 -9.86
C SER A 152 -20.85 2.58 -9.82
N SER A 153 -20.77 3.41 -8.77
CA SER A 153 -21.67 4.55 -8.57
C SER A 153 -21.07 5.85 -9.12
N ASP A 154 -21.92 6.74 -9.63
CA ASP A 154 -21.51 8.11 -9.93
C ASP A 154 -21.27 8.88 -8.61
N HIS A 155 -20.33 9.84 -8.65
CA HIS A 155 -19.93 10.62 -7.48
C HIS A 155 -19.94 12.12 -7.79
N TRP A 156 -20.50 12.92 -6.88
CA TRP A 156 -20.40 14.37 -6.87
C TRP A 156 -18.97 14.82 -6.69
N ILE A 157 -18.63 15.82 -7.50
CA ILE A 157 -17.40 16.60 -7.42
C ILE A 157 -17.78 18.06 -7.21
N GLY A 158 -16.78 18.92 -6.99
CA GLY A 158 -16.96 20.34 -6.73
C GLY A 158 -17.46 21.16 -7.91
N LEU A 159 -18.01 20.53 -8.95
CA LEU A 159 -18.52 21.19 -10.15
C LEU A 159 -20.04 21.28 -10.08
N LYS A 160 -20.58 22.50 -10.06
CA LYS A 160 -22.03 22.78 -10.07
C LYS A 160 -22.37 23.79 -11.16
N ARG A 161 -23.57 23.70 -11.69
CA ARG A 161 -24.11 24.72 -12.59
C ARG A 161 -24.94 25.72 -11.79
N GLU A 162 -24.77 27.01 -12.08
CA GLU A 162 -25.64 28.05 -11.52
C GLU A 162 -27.11 27.80 -11.86
N ASP A 163 -27.98 28.27 -10.95
CA ASP A 163 -29.42 28.23 -11.15
C ASP A 163 -29.81 28.97 -12.43
N ASN A 164 -30.93 28.59 -13.04
CA ASN A 164 -31.40 29.07 -14.36
C ASN A 164 -30.49 28.72 -15.55
N GLY A 165 -29.55 27.81 -15.36
CA GLY A 165 -28.69 27.33 -16.44
C GLY A 165 -27.56 28.30 -16.78
N GLY A 166 -27.01 28.96 -15.77
CA GLY A 166 -25.79 29.75 -15.91
C GLY A 166 -24.54 28.90 -16.14
N LEU A 167 -23.39 29.46 -15.75
CA LEU A 167 -22.08 28.86 -15.97
C LEU A 167 -21.86 27.64 -15.08
N TRP A 168 -20.96 26.77 -15.51
CA TRP A 168 -20.40 25.73 -14.65
C TRP A 168 -19.31 26.35 -13.78
N MET A 169 -19.43 26.19 -12.48
CA MET A 169 -18.55 26.74 -11.48
C MET A 169 -18.03 25.67 -10.54
N TRP A 170 -16.78 25.85 -10.16
CA TRP A 170 -16.13 25.09 -9.12
C TRP A 170 -16.49 25.66 -7.73
N THR A 171 -16.37 24.83 -6.69
CA THR A 171 -16.62 25.22 -5.28
C THR A 171 -15.69 26.33 -4.78
N ASN A 172 -14.53 26.52 -5.42
CA ASN A 172 -13.61 27.64 -5.15
C ASN A 172 -14.02 28.95 -5.86
N GLY A 173 -15.12 28.95 -6.61
CA GLY A 173 -15.62 30.09 -7.36
C GLY A 173 -15.04 30.26 -8.77
N SER A 174 -14.13 29.39 -9.23
CA SER A 174 -13.61 29.49 -10.61
C SER A 174 -14.61 28.94 -11.63
N VAL A 175 -14.64 29.56 -12.81
CA VAL A 175 -15.45 29.09 -13.94
C VAL A 175 -14.79 27.86 -14.56
N PHE A 176 -15.59 26.86 -14.89
CA PHE A 176 -15.13 25.66 -15.59
C PHE A 176 -14.83 25.95 -17.05
N ASN A 177 -13.59 25.69 -17.48
CA ASN A 177 -13.15 25.78 -18.86
C ASN A 177 -13.02 24.37 -19.45
N ASP A 178 -13.77 24.09 -20.51
CA ASP A 178 -13.84 22.79 -21.22
C ASP A 178 -12.81 22.73 -22.36
N THR A 179 -11.55 23.05 -22.04
CA THR A 179 -10.40 22.95 -22.97
C THR A 179 -9.64 21.68 -22.72
#